data_AF-A0A6A4Q952-F1
#
_entry.id   AF-A0A6A4Q952-F1
#
_cell.length_a   1.000
_cell.length_b   1.000
_cell.length_c   1.000
_cell.angle_alpha   90.00
_cell.angle_beta   90.00
_cell.angle_gamma   90.00
#
_symmetry.space_group_name_H-M   'P 1'
#
loop_
_entity.id
_entity.type
_entity.pdbx_description
1 polymer ?
#
loop_
_entity_poly.entity_id
_entity_poly.type
_entity_poly.pdbx_seq_one_letter_code
_entity_poly.pdbx_strand_id
1 'polypeptide(L)'
;MLLSIFYSTQILSQQEYLKLKARYEALQRSQRNLMGEDLGPLSSKELESLERQLDCSLKQIRSTRTQFMLDQLSDLQRKEHLLSEANRSLRQRLEGYQINSLQLNPSVEDMGYGRHQGHETQGDHLFHQMECEPTLQIGYQPDPVSVVTAGPSMSNYMAGWLP
;
A
#
# COMPACT_ATOMS: atom_id res chain seq x y z
N MET A 1 -3.20 -27.09 -57.84
CA MET A 1 -3.11 -27.65 -56.47
C MET A 1 -2.55 -26.62 -55.47
N LEU A 2 -1.34 -26.08 -55.67
CA LEU A 2 -0.72 -25.11 -54.75
C LEU A 2 -1.52 -23.82 -54.51
N LEU A 3 -2.11 -23.22 -55.55
CA LEU A 3 -2.94 -22.01 -55.40
C LEU A 3 -4.19 -22.26 -54.53
N SER A 4 -4.78 -23.46 -54.64
CA SER A 4 -5.93 -23.85 -53.82
C SER A 4 -5.52 -24.04 -52.36
N ILE A 5 -4.37 -24.67 -52.11
CA ILE A 5 -3.79 -24.82 -50.76
C ILE A 5 -3.45 -23.45 -50.16
N PHE A 6 -2.87 -22.56 -50.94
CA PHE A 6 -2.57 -21.19 -50.50
C PHE A 6 -3.86 -20.44 -50.14
N TYR A 7 -4.87 -20.50 -51.00
CA TYR A 7 -6.16 -19.84 -50.77
C TYR A 7 -6.89 -20.42 -49.54
N SER A 8 -6.89 -21.74 -49.36
CA SER A 8 -7.48 -22.38 -48.17
C SER A 8 -6.74 -21.99 -46.90
N THR A 9 -5.40 -21.94 -46.93
CA THR A 9 -4.58 -21.53 -45.78
C THR A 9 -4.81 -20.05 -45.43
N GLN A 10 -4.93 -19.20 -46.44
CA GLN A 10 -5.24 -17.78 -46.28
C GLN A 10 -6.61 -17.57 -45.62
N ILE A 11 -7.64 -18.31 -46.06
CA ILE A 11 -8.98 -18.25 -45.47
C ILE A 11 -8.95 -18.72 -44.01
N LEU A 12 -8.30 -19.86 -43.73
CA LEU A 12 -8.20 -20.39 -42.36
C LEU A 12 -7.50 -19.40 -41.43
N SER A 13 -6.38 -18.81 -41.86
CA SER A 13 -5.66 -17.79 -41.09
C SER A 13 -6.53 -16.56 -40.79
N GLN A 14 -7.24 -16.05 -41.80
CA GLN A 14 -8.17 -14.93 -41.60
C GLN A 14 -9.32 -15.29 -40.65
N GLN A 15 -9.86 -16.50 -40.74
CA GLN A 15 -10.93 -16.95 -39.86
C GLN A 15 -10.46 -17.03 -38.40
N GLU A 16 -9.28 -17.59 -38.14
CA GLU A 16 -8.70 -17.64 -36.80
C GLU A 16 -8.39 -16.24 -36.26
N TYR A 17 -7.89 -15.34 -37.11
CA TYR A 17 -7.71 -13.93 -36.74
C TYR A 17 -9.03 -13.26 -36.34
N LEU A 18 -10.10 -13.45 -37.13
CA LEU A 18 -11.40 -12.86 -36.82
C LEU A 18 -11.99 -13.41 -35.52
N LYS A 19 -11.82 -14.71 -35.24
CA LYS A 19 -12.21 -15.31 -33.96
C LYS A 19 -11.44 -14.68 -32.80
N LEU A 20 -10.12 -14.51 -32.94
CA LEU A 20 -9.30 -13.89 -31.92
C LEU A 20 -9.67 -12.42 -31.71
N LYS A 21 -9.88 -11.67 -32.79
CA LYS A 21 -10.29 -10.26 -32.75
C LYS A 21 -11.63 -10.09 -32.03
N ALA A 22 -12.61 -10.94 -32.32
CA ALA A 22 -13.89 -10.91 -31.63
C ALA A 22 -13.75 -11.17 -30.12
N ARG A 23 -12.90 -12.12 -29.72
CA ARG A 23 -12.59 -12.37 -28.29
C ARG A 23 -11.92 -11.17 -27.63
N TYR A 24 -10.96 -10.54 -28.31
CA TYR A 24 -10.29 -9.34 -27.83
C TYR A 24 -11.27 -8.18 -27.63
N GLU A 25 -12.12 -7.90 -28.61
CA GLU A 25 -13.11 -6.82 -28.51
C GLU A 25 -14.14 -7.08 -27.41
N ALA A 26 -14.54 -8.33 -27.19
CA ALA A 26 -15.40 -8.71 -26.07
C ALA A 26 -14.72 -8.48 -24.72
N LEU A 27 -13.44 -8.85 -24.60
CA LEU A 27 -12.64 -8.63 -23.39
C LEU A 27 -12.46 -7.13 -23.11
N GLN A 28 -12.11 -6.34 -24.13
CA GLN A 28 -11.91 -4.89 -24.00
C GLN A 28 -13.22 -4.18 -23.61
N ARG A 29 -14.36 -4.61 -24.15
CA ARG A 29 -15.68 -4.11 -23.73
C ARG A 29 -15.96 -4.46 -22.27
N SER A 30 -15.68 -5.69 -21.85
CA SER A 30 -15.82 -6.09 -20.45
C SER A 30 -14.95 -5.24 -19.51
N GLN A 31 -13.70 -4.96 -19.90
CA GLN A 31 -12.82 -4.08 -19.15
C GLN A 31 -13.39 -2.67 -19.00
N ARG A 32 -13.87 -2.06 -20.09
CA ARG A 32 -14.52 -0.73 -20.04
C ARG A 32 -15.72 -0.73 -19.10
N ASN A 33 -16.57 -1.75 -19.17
CA ASN A 33 -17.70 -1.88 -18.25
C ASN A 33 -17.23 -1.96 -16.79
N LEU A 34 -16.20 -2.75 -16.48
CA LEU A 34 -15.61 -2.82 -15.13
C LEU A 34 -15.04 -1.48 -14.64
N MET A 35 -14.63 -0.61 -15.56
CA MET A 35 -14.18 0.75 -15.28
C MET A 35 -15.33 1.77 -15.20
N GLY A 36 -16.58 1.33 -15.39
CA GLY A 36 -17.75 2.20 -15.41
C GLY A 36 -17.99 2.93 -16.73
N GLU A 37 -17.32 2.52 -17.80
CA GLU A 37 -17.43 3.09 -19.14
C GLU A 37 -18.39 2.26 -20.03
N ASP A 38 -18.97 2.89 -21.05
CA ASP A 38 -19.82 2.24 -22.07
C ASP A 38 -20.95 1.36 -21.51
N LEU A 39 -21.57 1.79 -20.41
CA LEU A 39 -22.60 1.03 -19.70
C LEU A 39 -23.97 1.04 -20.40
N GLY A 40 -24.20 1.96 -21.35
CA GLY A 40 -25.49 2.14 -22.02
C GLY A 40 -26.10 0.89 -22.67
N PRO A 41 -25.32 -0.03 -23.26
CA PRO A 41 -25.85 -1.27 -23.83
C PRO A 41 -26.24 -2.35 -22.80
N LEU A 42 -25.92 -2.19 -21.51
CA LEU A 42 -26.22 -3.19 -20.48
C LEU A 42 -27.67 -3.05 -20.01
N SER A 43 -28.32 -4.18 -19.79
CA SER A 43 -29.61 -4.22 -19.11
C SER A 43 -29.47 -3.96 -17.60
N SER A 44 -30.58 -3.63 -16.92
CA SER A 44 -30.62 -3.46 -15.46
C SER A 44 -30.02 -4.66 -14.72
N LYS A 45 -30.35 -5.88 -15.17
CA LYS A 45 -29.86 -7.12 -14.55
C LYS A 45 -28.35 -7.29 -14.70
N GLU A 46 -27.80 -6.93 -15.87
CA GLU A 46 -26.36 -6.98 -16.11
C GLU A 46 -25.63 -5.92 -15.29
N LEU A 47 -26.20 -4.72 -15.18
CA LEU A 47 -25.64 -3.64 -14.39
C LEU A 47 -25.61 -3.98 -12.89
N GLU A 48 -26.70 -4.53 -12.34
CA GLU A 48 -26.73 -5.04 -10.97
C GLU A 48 -25.73 -6.16 -10.73
N SER A 49 -25.51 -7.04 -11.73
CA SER A 49 -24.50 -8.10 -11.63
C SER A 49 -23.09 -7.52 -11.61
N LEU A 50 -22.83 -6.53 -12.45
CA LEU A 50 -21.56 -5.81 -12.51
C LEU A 50 -21.26 -5.09 -11.20
N GLU A 51 -22.26 -4.38 -10.65
CA GLU A 51 -22.15 -3.71 -9.35
C GLU A 51 -21.81 -4.69 -8.23
N ARG A 52 -22.56 -5.80 -8.12
CA ARG A 52 -22.26 -6.85 -7.12
C ARG A 52 -20.86 -7.42 -7.28
N GLN A 53 -20.41 -7.64 -8.51
CA GLN A 53 -19.05 -8.14 -8.78
C GLN A 53 -17.98 -7.14 -8.31
N LEU A 54 -18.17 -5.84 -8.61
CA LEU A 54 -17.25 -4.78 -8.19
C LEU A 54 -17.25 -4.60 -6.67
N ASP A 55 -18.41 -4.61 -6.02
CA ASP A 55 -18.51 -4.50 -4.55
C ASP A 55 -17.82 -5.68 -3.84
N CYS A 56 -18.10 -6.91 -4.27
CA CYS A 56 -17.46 -8.11 -3.70
C CYS A 56 -15.93 -8.08 -3.87
N SER A 57 -15.45 -7.78 -5.08
CA SER A 57 -14.00 -7.74 -5.35
C SER A 57 -13.31 -6.59 -4.59
N LEU A 58 -13.94 -5.42 -4.50
CA LEU A 58 -13.41 -4.29 -3.73
C LEU A 58 -13.31 -4.61 -2.23
N LYS A 59 -14.34 -5.25 -1.66
CA LYS A 59 -14.32 -5.74 -0.27
C LYS A 59 -13.17 -6.72 -0.05
N GLN A 60 -12.98 -7.67 -0.97
CA GLN A 60 -11.87 -8.63 -0.88
C GLN A 60 -10.51 -7.94 -0.96
N ILE A 61 -10.30 -7.03 -1.93
CA ILE A 61 -9.04 -6.28 -2.08
C ILE A 61 -8.72 -5.48 -0.81
N ARG A 62 -9.71 -4.77 -0.26
CA ARG A 62 -9.55 -4.02 0.99
C ARG A 62 -9.21 -4.94 2.15
N SER A 63 -9.93 -6.05 2.31
CA SER A 63 -9.66 -7.04 3.37
C SER A 63 -8.24 -7.58 3.27
N THR A 64 -7.81 -8.01 2.08
CA THR A 64 -6.45 -8.54 1.87
C THR A 64 -5.38 -7.48 2.16
N ARG A 65 -5.59 -6.24 1.71
CA ARG A 65 -4.65 -5.13 1.96
C ARG A 65 -4.54 -4.81 3.45
N THR A 66 -5.67 -4.74 4.15
CA THR A 66 -5.71 -4.49 5.59
C THR A 66 -5.03 -5.62 6.35
N GLN A 67 -5.34 -6.88 6.03
CA GLN A 67 -4.70 -8.03 6.67
C GLN A 67 -3.18 -8.00 6.47
N PHE A 68 -2.73 -7.78 5.23
CA PHE A 68 -1.31 -7.66 4.94
C PHE A 68 -0.62 -6.57 5.76
N MET A 69 -1.24 -5.39 5.89
CA MET A 69 -0.71 -4.30 6.72
C MET A 69 -0.64 -4.66 8.21
N LEU A 70 -1.65 -5.35 8.74
CA LEU A 70 -1.65 -5.82 10.14
C LEU A 70 -0.57 -6.86 10.40
N ASP A 71 -0.34 -7.76 9.44
CA ASP A 71 0.71 -8.77 9.53
C ASP A 71 2.09 -8.10 9.54
N GLN A 72 2.33 -7.13 8.65
CA GLN A 72 3.57 -6.36 8.62
C GLN A 72 3.80 -5.57 9.92
N LEU A 73 2.76 -4.92 10.45
CA LEU A 73 2.84 -4.21 11.72
C LEU A 73 3.23 -5.15 12.86
N SER A 74 2.57 -6.31 12.95
CA SER A 74 2.82 -7.31 13.99
C SER A 74 4.25 -7.84 13.93
N ASP A 75 4.77 -8.09 12.73
CA ASP A 75 6.15 -8.54 12.54
C ASP A 75 7.17 -7.47 12.92
N LEU A 76 6.89 -6.20 12.61
CA LEU A 76 7.75 -5.08 12.99
C LEU A 76 7.77 -4.88 14.52
N GLN A 77 6.61 -4.91 15.17
CA GLN A 77 6.50 -4.82 16.63
C GLN A 77 7.26 -5.95 17.33
N ARG A 78 7.20 -7.19 16.79
CA ARG A 78 7.97 -8.32 17.31
C ARG A 78 9.48 -8.07 17.19
N LYS A 79 9.94 -7.55 16.05
CA LYS A 79 11.35 -7.22 15.82
C LYS A 79 11.82 -6.11 16.75
N GLU A 80 11.02 -5.06 16.91
CA GLU A 80 11.29 -3.96 17.82
C GLU A 80 11.47 -4.46 19.26
N HIS A 81 10.56 -5.32 19.73
CA HIS A 81 10.64 -5.91 21.06
C HIS A 81 11.96 -6.68 21.26
N LEU A 82 12.28 -7.61 20.36
CA LEU A 82 13.50 -8.41 20.43
C LEU A 82 14.77 -7.55 20.41
N LEU A 83 14.81 -6.52 19.56
CA LEU A 83 15.94 -5.60 19.49
C LEU A 83 16.06 -4.75 20.76
N SER A 84 14.95 -4.33 21.34
CA SER A 84 14.92 -3.57 22.59
C SER A 84 15.45 -4.39 23.75
N GLU A 85 15.06 -5.67 23.85
CA GLU A 85 15.57 -6.59 24.86
C GLU A 85 17.06 -6.88 24.69
N ALA A 86 17.51 -7.14 23.45
CA ALA A 86 18.92 -7.34 23.16
C ALA A 86 19.75 -6.10 23.51
N ASN A 87 19.29 -4.90 23.13
CA ASN A 87 19.94 -3.64 23.48
C ASN A 87 20.00 -3.41 24.99
N ARG A 88 18.91 -3.69 25.72
CA ARG A 88 18.88 -3.60 27.19
C ARG A 88 19.92 -4.52 27.83
N SER A 89 20.00 -5.78 27.36
CA SER A 89 20.99 -6.75 27.85
C SER A 89 22.43 -6.31 27.57
N LEU A 90 22.70 -5.76 26.37
CA LEU A 90 24.03 -5.23 26.02
C LEU A 90 24.43 -4.02 26.88
N ARG A 91 23.50 -3.10 27.16
CA ARG A 91 23.73 -1.94 28.05
C ARG A 91 24.08 -2.40 29.47
N GLN A 92 23.32 -3.33 30.03
CA GLN A 92 23.60 -3.90 31.35
C GLN A 92 24.99 -4.57 31.41
N ARG A 93 25.37 -5.30 30.35
CA ARG A 93 26.71 -5.90 30.27
C ARG A 93 27.80 -4.84 30.21
N LEU A 94 27.63 -3.80 29.40
CA LEU A 94 28.61 -2.71 29.29
C LEU A 94 28.83 -2.00 30.62
N GLU A 95 27.75 -1.66 31.32
CA GLU A 95 27.78 -1.08 32.67
C GLU A 95 28.50 -2.02 33.65
N GLY A 96 28.19 -3.33 33.62
CA GLY A 96 28.87 -4.33 34.45
C GLY A 96 30.37 -4.46 34.17
N TYR A 97 30.80 -4.39 32.90
CA TYR A 97 32.23 -4.37 32.54
C TYR A 97 32.92 -3.08 32.99
N GLN A 98 32.26 -1.92 32.90
CA GLN A 98 32.81 -0.65 33.38
C GLN A 98 33.00 -0.66 34.89
N ILE A 99 32.02 -1.16 35.66
CA ILE A 99 32.12 -1.30 37.11
C ILE A 99 33.26 -2.25 37.50
N ASN A 100 33.37 -3.42 36.84
CA ASN A 100 34.45 -4.37 37.09
C ASN A 100 35.84 -3.82 36.71
N SER A 101 35.93 -3.01 35.65
CA SER A 101 37.20 -2.38 35.23
C SER A 101 37.69 -1.29 36.21
N LEU A 102 36.77 -0.55 36.81
CA LEU A 102 37.06 0.45 37.85
C LEU A 102 37.45 -0.21 39.18
N GLN A 103 36.94 -1.41 39.45
CA GLN A 103 37.24 -2.15 40.69
C GLN A 103 38.59 -2.88 40.65
N LEU A 104 39.12 -3.18 39.46
CA LEU A 104 40.42 -3.87 39.30
C LEU A 104 41.64 -2.94 39.25
N ASN A 105 41.45 -1.61 39.40
CA ASN A 105 42.52 -0.63 39.34
C ASN A 105 42.56 0.21 40.64
N PRO A 106 43.22 -0.27 41.71
CA PRO A 106 43.40 0.51 42.92
C PRO A 106 44.67 1.36 42.77
N SER A 107 44.58 2.48 42.03
CA SER A 107 45.51 3.58 42.23
C SER A 107 44.74 4.90 42.24
N VAL A 108 44.70 5.46 43.43
CA VAL A 108 44.13 6.75 43.82
C VAL A 108 44.91 7.85 43.08
N GLU A 109 44.22 8.81 42.48
CA GLU A 109 44.49 10.23 42.74
C GLU A 109 43.34 11.14 42.27
N ASP A 110 42.97 11.97 43.24
CA ASP A 110 41.99 13.04 43.29
C ASP A 110 42.25 14.12 42.22
N MET A 111 41.24 14.44 41.40
CA MET A 111 41.11 15.79 40.84
C MET A 111 39.66 16.03 40.38
N GLY A 112 38.88 16.69 41.23
CA GLY A 112 37.50 17.05 40.95
C GLY A 112 37.36 18.16 39.92
N TYR A 113 36.24 18.15 39.19
CA TYR A 113 35.46 19.34 38.81
C TYR A 113 34.02 18.93 38.45
N GLY A 114 33.03 19.71 38.93
CA GLY A 114 31.80 19.95 38.18
C GLY A 114 30.56 19.15 38.57
N ARG A 115 29.90 19.58 39.64
CA ARG A 115 28.48 19.28 39.93
C ARG A 115 27.59 20.04 38.94
N HIS A 116 26.81 19.32 38.13
CA HIS A 116 25.55 19.84 37.57
C HIS A 116 24.43 18.82 37.79
N GLN A 117 23.49 19.20 38.67
CA GLN A 117 22.17 18.59 38.76
C GLN A 117 21.40 18.91 37.47
N GLY A 118 20.82 17.88 36.88
CA GLY A 118 19.77 17.97 35.86
C GLY A 118 18.89 16.74 36.00
N HIS A 119 17.90 16.82 36.89
CA HIS A 119 16.67 16.04 36.72
C HIS A 119 16.09 16.44 35.37
N GLU A 120 15.75 15.46 34.51
CA GLU A 120 14.45 15.47 33.82
C GLU A 120 14.19 14.12 33.14
N THR A 121 13.16 13.49 33.66
CA THR A 121 12.49 12.27 33.23
C THR A 121 11.63 12.60 32.02
N GLN A 122 12.06 12.29 30.78
CA GLN A 122 11.11 12.26 29.64
C GLN A 122 11.75 11.62 28.41
N GLY A 123 11.61 10.29 28.29
CA GLY A 123 11.92 9.55 27.08
C GLY A 123 10.68 8.99 26.37
N ASP A 124 9.49 9.47 26.74
CA ASP A 124 8.19 8.87 26.37
C ASP A 124 7.40 9.70 25.32
N HIS A 125 8.05 10.59 24.56
CA HIS A 125 7.34 11.48 23.62
C HIS A 125 7.89 11.47 22.18
N LEU A 126 8.51 10.39 21.71
CA LEU A 126 8.88 10.28 20.28
C LEU A 126 7.81 9.59 19.40
N PHE A 127 6.72 9.11 19.98
CA PHE A 127 5.59 8.64 19.18
C PHE A 127 4.47 9.66 19.27
N HIS A 128 4.47 10.60 18.34
CA HIS A 128 3.22 11.24 17.95
C HIS A 128 2.28 10.13 17.50
N GLN A 129 1.29 9.86 18.35
CA GLN A 129 0.06 9.17 18.02
C GLN A 129 -0.48 9.79 16.73
N MET A 130 -0.41 9.05 15.62
CA MET A 130 -1.12 9.46 14.42
C MET A 130 -2.60 9.37 14.76
N GLU A 131 -3.24 10.52 14.95
CA GLU A 131 -4.69 10.62 14.88
C GLU A 131 -5.10 10.17 13.48
N CYS A 132 -5.65 8.97 13.40
CA CYS A 132 -6.37 8.53 12.22
C CYS A 132 -7.60 9.43 12.08
N GLU A 133 -7.48 10.52 11.33
CA GLU A 133 -8.61 11.35 10.91
C GLU A 133 -9.66 10.43 10.24
N PRO A 134 -10.88 10.32 10.79
CA PRO A 134 -11.89 9.48 10.20
C PRO A 134 -12.64 10.22 9.09
N THR A 135 -12.76 9.53 7.95
CA THR A 135 -13.84 9.66 6.97
C THR A 135 -13.65 10.72 5.89
N LEU A 136 -13.21 10.26 4.71
CA LEU A 136 -13.56 10.88 3.44
C LEU A 136 -15.09 11.00 3.36
N GLN A 137 -15.61 12.21 3.55
CA GLN A 137 -17.00 12.53 3.29
C GLN A 137 -17.25 12.47 1.78
N ILE A 138 -17.54 11.27 1.24
CA ILE A 138 -18.26 11.14 -0.02
C ILE A 138 -19.72 11.50 0.30
N GLY A 139 -20.04 12.79 0.17
CA GLY A 139 -21.37 13.32 0.36
C GLY A 139 -21.51 14.62 -0.42
N TYR A 140 -22.43 14.65 -1.38
CA TYR A 140 -22.76 15.80 -2.20
C TYR A 140 -22.95 17.06 -1.35
N GLN A 141 -22.09 18.06 -1.57
CA GLN A 141 -22.34 19.43 -1.13
C GLN A 141 -23.15 20.11 -2.25
N PRO A 142 -24.33 20.72 -1.98
CA PRO A 142 -25.07 21.43 -3.01
C PRO A 142 -24.45 22.82 -3.19
N ASP A 143 -23.70 23.02 -4.26
CA ASP A 143 -23.20 24.35 -4.62
C ASP A 143 -24.31 25.20 -5.27
N PRO A 144 -24.47 26.48 -4.89
CA PRO A 144 -25.20 27.44 -5.69
C PRO A 144 -24.33 27.91 -6.86
N VAL A 145 -24.82 27.64 -8.07
CA VAL A 145 -24.48 28.23 -9.38
C VAL A 145 -23.57 29.47 -9.36
N SER A 146 -22.38 29.34 -9.95
CA SER A 146 -21.71 30.42 -10.69
C SER A 146 -20.63 29.88 -11.65
N VAL A 147 -20.72 30.34 -12.89
CA VAL A 147 -19.96 29.98 -14.09
C VAL A 147 -18.55 30.60 -14.06
N VAL A 148 -17.48 29.82 -14.31
CA VAL A 148 -16.39 30.14 -15.28
C VAL A 148 -15.34 29.00 -15.47
N THR A 149 -15.17 28.62 -16.75
CA THR A 149 -13.95 28.21 -17.51
C THR A 149 -12.86 27.24 -16.97
N ALA A 150 -12.83 26.06 -17.60
CA ALA A 150 -11.73 25.25 -18.18
C ALA A 150 -10.35 25.08 -17.48
N GLY A 151 -9.97 23.80 -17.31
CA GLY A 151 -8.58 23.30 -17.32
C GLY A 151 -8.52 21.76 -17.23
N PRO A 152 -7.79 21.03 -18.12
CA PRO A 152 -7.66 19.58 -18.02
C PRO A 152 -6.54 19.23 -17.03
N SER A 153 -6.89 18.69 -15.86
CA SER A 153 -5.91 18.21 -14.90
C SER A 153 -5.41 16.83 -15.32
N MET A 154 -4.08 16.74 -15.42
CA MET A 154 -3.36 15.62 -15.98
C MET A 154 -3.39 14.36 -15.11
N SER A 155 -3.31 13.25 -15.81
CA SER A 155 -3.19 11.90 -15.29
C SER A 155 -2.12 11.75 -14.21
N ASN A 156 -2.53 11.37 -12.99
CA ASN A 156 -1.63 10.81 -11.98
C ASN A 156 -1.55 9.29 -12.19
N TYR A 157 -0.66 8.85 -13.07
CA TYR A 157 -0.21 7.47 -13.09
C TYR A 157 0.68 7.24 -11.86
N MET A 158 0.18 6.55 -10.83
CA MET A 158 1.02 5.98 -9.78
C MET A 158 1.90 4.89 -10.40
N ALA A 159 3.15 5.23 -10.67
CA ALA A 159 4.19 4.25 -10.94
C ALA A 159 4.74 3.71 -9.62
N GLY A 160 4.81 2.38 -9.51
CA GLY A 160 5.73 1.71 -8.60
C GLY A 160 5.10 1.19 -7.32
N TRP A 161 4.37 0.08 -7.42
CA TRP A 161 4.32 -0.97 -6.38
C TRP A 161 3.96 -2.30 -7.04
N LEU A 162 4.97 -3.07 -7.44
CA LEU A 162 4.88 -4.52 -7.60
C LEU A 162 6.23 -5.12 -7.16
N PRO A 163 6.21 -6.37 -6.65
CA PRO A 163 6.96 -6.83 -5.47
C PRO A 163 8.45 -7.09 -5.68
#